data_AF-A0A7X6PKJ7-F1
#
_entry.id   AF-A0A7X6PKJ7-F1
#
_cell.length_a   1.000
_cell.length_b   1.000
_cell.length_c   1.000
_cell.angle_alpha   90.00
_cell.angle_beta   90.00
_cell.angle_gamma   90.00
#
_symmetry.space_group_name_H-M   'P 1'
#
loop_
_entity.id
_entity.type
_entity.pdbx_description
1 polymer ?
#
loop_
_entity_poly.entity_id
_entity_poly.type
_entity_poly.pdbx_seq_one_letter_code
_entity_poly.pdbx_strand_id
1 'polypeptide(L)'
;MSDMITVKIDGKLCTAPAGTTILECARMNGISIPTLCYLKGLNEIGACRMCLVEVKGARGFVAACVYPIEPPRKDRVTGEEVMMEVRTNTPALRKARKTTLELILSAHDKKCLTCVRSGNCELQKLSNDYGLDEIRFEGSNLKFEKEVSSAHMVRDNNKCILCRRCVAACKKNQEVAVISPAGRGFNTRSTCAFDRARADVPCASCGQCIVVCPTGALYEKDQTEQVWAALNDPTKHVVVGTAPSVRATLGECFGDPIGTNVQGKMVTALRNLGFDGVFDVDTAADVTIMEEGTEFIHRLQEGGPFPLITSCSPGWVKFCEYYYPEFTQNLSSAKSPQGMFGALMKSYYAEKKGIDPKDIVVVTIMPCTAKKFE
;
A
#
# COMPACT_ATOMS: atom_id res chain seq x y z
N MET A 1 -8.19 31.87 -11.54
CA MET A 1 -8.87 31.45 -10.29
C MET A 1 -9.90 30.42 -10.69
N SER A 2 -9.95 29.26 -10.03
CA SER A 2 -10.96 28.24 -10.34
C SER A 2 -12.33 28.72 -9.87
N ASP A 3 -13.34 28.70 -10.74
CA ASP A 3 -14.71 29.03 -10.36
C ASP A 3 -15.17 28.13 -9.22
N MET A 4 -15.82 28.69 -8.21
CA MET A 4 -16.30 27.97 -7.03
C MET A 4 -17.78 27.63 -7.19
N ILE A 5 -18.15 26.38 -6.91
CA ILE A 5 -19.53 25.89 -6.99
C ILE A 5 -20.02 25.57 -5.57
N THR A 6 -21.22 26.05 -5.25
CA THR A 6 -21.89 25.77 -3.97
C THR A 6 -23.04 24.79 -4.19
N VAL A 7 -23.04 23.70 -3.42
CA VAL A 7 -24.07 22.66 -3.41
C VAL A 7 -24.58 22.43 -1.99
N LYS A 8 -25.76 21.80 -1.84
CA LYS A 8 -26.36 21.50 -0.53
C LYS A 8 -26.22 20.01 -0.24
N ILE A 9 -25.42 19.65 0.76
CA ILE A 9 -25.21 18.26 1.18
C ILE A 9 -25.75 18.08 2.59
N ASP A 10 -26.74 17.20 2.78
CA ASP A 10 -27.41 16.94 4.06
C ASP A 10 -27.89 18.22 4.77
N GLY A 11 -28.38 19.19 3.99
CA GLY A 11 -28.83 20.48 4.51
C GLY A 11 -27.74 21.55 4.61
N LYS A 12 -26.46 21.18 4.59
CA LYS A 12 -25.31 22.09 4.71
C LYS A 12 -24.87 22.64 3.35
N LEU A 13 -24.66 23.95 3.27
CA LEU A 13 -24.03 24.57 2.09
C LEU A 13 -22.54 24.20 2.07
N CYS A 14 -22.10 23.59 0.98
CA CYS A 14 -20.75 23.11 0.77
C CYS A 14 -20.20 23.73 -0.51
N THR A 15 -19.06 24.38 -0.44
CA THR A 15 -18.41 25.02 -1.59
C THR A 15 -17.13 24.28 -1.94
N ALA A 16 -16.90 24.06 -3.23
CA ALA A 16 -15.67 23.48 -3.75
C ALA A 16 -15.37 23.99 -5.17
N PRO A 17 -14.11 23.87 -5.65
CA PRO A 17 -13.77 24.24 -7.02
C PRO A 17 -14.59 23.49 -8.07
N ALA A 18 -14.91 24.16 -9.18
CA ALA A 18 -15.58 23.56 -10.32
C ALA A 18 -14.81 22.34 -10.84
N GLY A 19 -15.55 21.30 -11.24
CA GLY A 19 -14.97 20.02 -11.68
C GLY A 19 -14.65 19.03 -10.56
N THR A 20 -14.76 19.42 -9.28
CA THR A 20 -14.65 18.46 -8.17
C THR A 20 -15.84 17.50 -8.10
N THR A 21 -15.61 16.31 -7.55
CA THR A 21 -16.68 15.33 -7.36
C THR A 21 -17.50 15.61 -6.09
N ILE A 22 -18.72 15.09 -5.99
CA ILE A 22 -19.53 15.15 -4.76
C ILE A 22 -18.72 14.63 -3.57
N LEU A 23 -17.98 13.53 -3.74
CA LEU A 23 -17.16 12.93 -2.68
C LEU A 23 -16.10 13.89 -2.16
N GLU A 24 -15.39 14.58 -3.06
CA GLU A 24 -14.34 15.51 -2.67
C GLU A 24 -14.93 16.76 -2.03
N CYS A 25 -16.01 17.31 -2.58
CA CYS A 25 -16.74 18.42 -1.99
C CYS A 25 -17.21 18.07 -0.56
N ALA A 26 -17.77 16.87 -0.36
CA ALA A 26 -18.18 16.38 0.95
C ALA A 26 -16.99 16.31 1.93
N ARG A 27 -15.86 15.71 1.51
CA ARG A 27 -14.65 15.58 2.34
C ARG A 27 -14.06 16.94 2.75
N MET A 28 -14.00 17.90 1.82
CA MET A 28 -13.52 19.27 2.10
C MET A 28 -14.39 19.98 3.14
N ASN A 29 -15.67 19.61 3.24
CA ASN A 29 -16.65 20.24 4.14
C ASN A 29 -16.94 19.38 5.40
N GLY A 30 -16.11 18.38 5.68
CA GLY A 30 -16.19 17.54 6.88
C GLY A 30 -17.30 16.48 6.85
N ILE A 31 -17.83 16.16 5.66
CA ILE A 31 -18.88 15.16 5.47
C ILE A 31 -18.23 13.85 4.98
N SER A 32 -18.44 12.77 5.73
CA SER A 32 -17.89 11.46 5.40
C SER A 32 -18.84 10.67 4.51
N ILE A 33 -18.34 10.24 3.34
CA ILE A 33 -19.02 9.30 2.45
C ILE A 33 -18.12 8.06 2.32
N PRO A 34 -18.62 6.85 2.59
CA PRO A 34 -17.81 5.65 2.60
C PRO A 34 -17.34 5.25 1.19
N THR A 35 -16.13 4.73 1.11
CA THR A 35 -15.49 4.28 -0.13
C THR A 35 -14.68 3.01 0.11
N LEU A 36 -14.57 2.14 -0.89
CA LEU A 36 -13.61 1.03 -0.90
C LEU A 36 -12.64 1.12 -2.07
N CYS A 37 -13.16 1.27 -3.29
CA CYS A 37 -12.31 1.35 -4.49
C CYS A 37 -11.68 2.73 -4.68
N TYR A 38 -12.33 3.80 -4.24
CA TYR A 38 -11.86 5.16 -4.51
C TYR A 38 -10.51 5.41 -3.81
N LEU A 39 -9.54 5.87 -4.57
CA LEU A 39 -8.27 6.38 -4.07
C LEU A 39 -7.93 7.64 -4.89
N LYS A 40 -7.90 8.79 -4.20
CA LYS A 40 -7.80 10.12 -4.83
C LYS A 40 -6.63 10.21 -5.79
N GLY A 41 -6.88 10.69 -7.01
CA GLY A 41 -5.88 10.82 -8.09
C GLY A 41 -5.40 9.50 -8.69
N LEU A 42 -5.75 8.35 -8.09
CA LEU A 42 -5.22 7.04 -8.49
C LEU A 42 -6.30 6.14 -9.08
N ASN A 43 -7.34 5.81 -8.31
CA ASN A 43 -8.37 4.86 -8.68
C ASN A 43 -9.77 5.44 -8.47
N GLU A 44 -10.34 6.04 -9.51
CA GLU A 44 -11.59 6.82 -9.45
C GLU A 44 -12.65 6.21 -10.38
N ILE A 45 -12.90 4.91 -10.21
CA ILE A 45 -13.70 4.11 -11.16
C ILE A 45 -15.16 3.88 -10.75
N GLY A 46 -15.55 4.28 -9.54
CA GLY A 46 -16.92 4.10 -9.04
C GLY A 46 -17.41 2.64 -8.94
N ALA A 47 -16.51 1.66 -8.95
CA ALA A 47 -16.88 0.24 -9.08
C ALA A 47 -17.51 -0.37 -7.82
N CYS A 48 -17.03 -0.03 -6.62
CA CYS A 48 -17.48 -0.68 -5.38
C CYS A 48 -18.90 -0.28 -4.92
N ARG A 49 -19.45 0.82 -5.45
CA ARG A 49 -20.77 1.37 -5.07
C ARG A 49 -20.98 1.66 -3.57
N MET A 50 -19.92 1.74 -2.76
CA MET A 50 -20.06 2.21 -1.37
C MET A 50 -20.36 3.71 -1.28
N CYS A 51 -19.88 4.50 -2.24
CA CYS A 51 -20.05 5.95 -2.28
C CYS A 51 -21.39 6.40 -2.87
N LEU A 52 -22.42 5.55 -2.88
CA LEU A 52 -23.74 5.91 -3.40
C LEU A 52 -24.35 7.04 -2.58
N VAL A 53 -24.90 8.05 -3.25
CA VAL A 53 -25.64 9.17 -2.66
C VAL A 53 -26.92 9.42 -3.45
N GLU A 54 -27.86 10.12 -2.82
CA GLU A 54 -29.13 10.49 -3.43
C GLU A 54 -29.06 11.96 -3.85
N VAL A 55 -29.19 12.22 -5.14
CA VAL A 55 -29.24 13.58 -5.69
C VAL A 55 -30.68 13.88 -6.06
N LYS A 56 -31.20 15.00 -5.56
CA LYS A 56 -32.58 15.41 -5.84
C LYS A 56 -32.78 15.61 -7.35
N GLY A 57 -33.81 14.99 -7.91
CA GLY A 57 -34.09 14.99 -9.35
C GLY A 57 -33.38 13.89 -10.15
N ALA A 58 -32.42 13.15 -9.56
CA ALA A 58 -31.85 11.97 -10.19
C ALA A 58 -32.81 10.78 -10.09
N ARG A 59 -32.86 9.94 -11.13
CA ARG A 59 -33.74 8.75 -11.19
C ARG A 59 -33.35 7.64 -10.21
N GLY A 60 -32.16 7.71 -9.61
CA GLY A 60 -31.65 6.72 -8.67
C GLY A 60 -30.39 7.22 -7.95
N PHE A 61 -29.70 6.33 -7.25
CA PHE A 61 -28.47 6.68 -6.55
C PHE A 61 -27.30 6.85 -7.52
N VAL A 62 -26.47 7.86 -7.27
CA VAL A 62 -25.27 8.15 -8.04
C VAL A 62 -24.02 7.87 -7.22
N ALA A 63 -22.91 7.52 -7.88
CA ALA A 63 -21.64 7.29 -7.20
C ALA A 63 -20.91 8.62 -6.98
N ALA A 64 -20.87 9.09 -5.72
CA ALA A 64 -20.31 10.39 -5.36
C ALA A 64 -18.84 10.59 -5.79
N CYS A 65 -18.08 9.50 -5.95
CA CYS A 65 -16.66 9.55 -6.26
C CYS A 65 -16.33 9.80 -7.74
N VAL A 66 -17.33 9.80 -8.62
CA VAL A 66 -17.17 10.08 -10.06
C VAL A 66 -18.23 11.06 -10.58
N TYR A 67 -19.19 11.44 -9.73
CA TYR A 67 -20.24 12.37 -10.09
C TYR A 67 -19.77 13.79 -9.75
N PRO A 68 -19.63 14.69 -10.75
CA PRO A 68 -19.18 16.06 -10.51
C PRO A 68 -20.25 16.88 -9.78
N ILE A 69 -19.82 17.88 -9.00
CA ILE A 69 -20.75 18.93 -8.55
C ILE A 69 -21.15 19.81 -9.72
N GLU A 70 -22.42 20.23 -9.74
CA GLU A 70 -22.97 21.03 -10.83
C GLU A 70 -23.37 22.41 -10.31
N PRO A 71 -23.16 23.48 -11.10
CA PRO A 71 -23.61 24.82 -10.74
C PRO A 71 -25.14 24.87 -10.66
N PRO A 72 -25.72 25.89 -10.00
CA PRO A 72 -27.16 26.09 -9.97
C PRO A 72 -27.75 26.10 -11.39
N ARG A 73 -28.90 25.44 -11.56
CA ARG A 73 -29.61 25.33 -12.84
C ARG A 73 -30.96 26.01 -12.72
N LYS A 74 -31.44 26.62 -13.80
CA LYS A 74 -32.81 27.12 -13.85
C LYS A 74 -33.79 25.96 -13.93
N ASP A 75 -34.78 25.95 -13.04
CA ASP A 75 -35.89 25.02 -13.08
C ASP A 75 -36.71 25.25 -14.36
N ARG A 76 -37.04 24.18 -15.06
CA ARG A 76 -37.70 24.25 -16.37
C ARG A 76 -39.16 24.71 -16.29
N VAL A 77 -39.78 24.65 -15.12
CA VAL A 77 -41.21 24.95 -14.91
C VAL A 77 -41.37 26.31 -14.24
N THR A 78 -40.59 26.58 -13.19
CA THR A 78 -40.69 27.79 -12.36
C THR A 78 -39.71 28.88 -12.76
N GLY A 79 -38.64 28.54 -13.49
CA GLY A 79 -37.59 29.49 -13.89
C GLY A 79 -36.61 29.88 -12.77
N GLU A 80 -36.82 29.41 -11.54
CA GLU A 80 -35.98 29.69 -10.37
C GLU A 80 -34.64 28.96 -10.42
N GLU A 81 -33.60 29.53 -9.79
CA GLU A 81 -32.32 28.86 -9.65
C GLU A 81 -32.39 27.75 -8.59
N VAL A 82 -32.20 26.51 -9.03
CA VAL A 82 -32.17 25.33 -8.18
C VAL A 82 -30.73 24.85 -8.06
N MET A 83 -30.23 24.87 -6.84
CA MET A 83 -28.93 24.29 -6.50
C MET A 83 -29.01 22.77 -6.40
N MET A 84 -27.88 22.09 -6.68
CA MET A 84 -27.77 20.65 -6.47
C MET A 84 -27.93 20.30 -4.98
N GLU A 85 -28.88 19.42 -4.67
CA GLU A 85 -29.16 18.92 -3.32
C GLU A 85 -28.81 17.43 -3.25
N VAL A 86 -27.93 17.06 -2.31
CA VAL A 86 -27.41 15.71 -2.09
C VAL A 86 -27.75 15.25 -0.68
N ARG A 87 -28.23 14.02 -0.55
CA ARG A 87 -28.44 13.34 0.73
C ARG A 87 -27.51 12.13 0.80
N THR A 88 -26.79 11.98 1.91
CA THR A 88 -25.75 10.95 2.03
C THR A 88 -26.12 9.79 2.94
N ASN A 89 -27.22 9.91 3.70
CA ASN A 89 -27.58 8.94 4.77
C ASN A 89 -29.10 8.62 4.89
N THR A 90 -29.83 8.55 3.77
CA THR A 90 -31.25 8.16 3.79
C THR A 90 -31.44 6.67 4.12
N PRO A 91 -32.62 6.24 4.64
CA PRO A 91 -32.88 4.81 4.90
C PRO A 91 -32.67 3.91 3.68
N ALA A 92 -33.07 4.39 2.50
CA ALA A 92 -32.89 3.66 1.25
C ALA A 92 -31.40 3.53 0.86
N LEU A 93 -30.60 4.58 1.04
CA LEU A 93 -29.14 4.54 0.85
C LEU A 93 -28.45 3.56 1.80
N ARG A 94 -28.81 3.60 3.09
CA ARG A 94 -28.24 2.67 4.09
C ARG A 94 -28.54 1.22 3.73
N LYS A 95 -29.77 0.92 3.31
CA LYS A 95 -30.17 -0.42 2.84
C LYS A 95 -29.39 -0.86 1.60
N ALA A 96 -29.19 0.05 0.63
CA ALA A 96 -28.44 -0.24 -0.60
C ALA A 96 -26.95 -0.51 -0.32
N ARG A 97 -26.30 0.30 0.53
CA ARG A 97 -24.91 0.09 0.94
C ARG A 97 -24.73 -1.18 1.77
N LYS A 98 -25.65 -1.49 2.70
CA LYS A 98 -25.66 -2.77 3.44
C LYS A 98 -25.78 -3.96 2.50
N THR A 99 -26.70 -3.91 1.54
CA THR A 99 -26.84 -4.96 0.50
C THR A 99 -25.57 -5.09 -0.35
N THR A 100 -24.94 -3.97 -0.71
CA THR A 100 -23.66 -3.98 -1.46
C THR A 100 -22.54 -4.66 -0.68
N LEU A 101 -22.43 -4.38 0.63
CA LEU A 101 -21.45 -5.04 1.50
C LEU A 101 -21.71 -6.54 1.61
N GLU A 102 -22.96 -6.97 1.81
CA GLU A 102 -23.31 -8.39 1.84
C GLU A 102 -22.93 -9.10 0.53
N LEU A 103 -23.16 -8.46 -0.63
CA LEU A 103 -22.75 -9.02 -1.93
C LEU A 103 -21.21 -9.13 -2.05
N ILE A 104 -20.46 -8.13 -1.60
CA ILE A 104 -18.99 -8.21 -1.57
C ILE A 104 -18.54 -9.36 -0.65
N LEU A 105 -19.15 -9.46 0.55
CA LEU A 105 -18.83 -10.48 1.55
C LEU A 105 -19.27 -11.89 1.15
N SER A 106 -20.23 -12.03 0.23
CA SER A 106 -20.65 -13.33 -0.33
C SER A 106 -19.55 -13.99 -1.16
N ALA A 107 -18.61 -13.22 -1.69
CA ALA A 107 -17.46 -13.72 -2.46
C ALA A 107 -16.12 -13.60 -1.71
N HIS A 108 -16.16 -13.30 -0.41
CA HIS A 108 -14.97 -13.02 0.41
C HIS A 108 -14.75 -14.10 1.48
N ASP A 109 -13.51 -14.56 1.67
CA ASP A 109 -13.16 -15.45 2.78
C ASP A 109 -13.07 -14.68 4.11
N LYS A 110 -14.07 -14.89 4.98
CA LYS A 110 -14.34 -14.13 6.20
C LYS A 110 -13.56 -14.62 7.42
N LYS A 111 -12.34 -15.10 7.24
CA LYS A 111 -11.45 -15.54 8.34
C LYS A 111 -10.76 -14.36 9.02
N CYS A 112 -11.54 -13.44 9.58
CA CYS A 112 -11.04 -12.17 10.11
C CYS A 112 -10.09 -12.36 11.30
N LEU A 113 -10.38 -13.31 12.21
CA LEU A 113 -9.59 -13.54 13.42
C LEU A 113 -8.15 -13.99 13.15
N THR A 114 -7.91 -14.62 12.01
CA THR A 114 -6.58 -15.09 11.58
C THR A 114 -6.08 -14.31 10.36
N CYS A 115 -6.67 -13.16 10.05
CA CYS A 115 -6.28 -12.35 8.91
C CYS A 115 -5.20 -11.34 9.30
N VAL A 116 -4.19 -11.18 8.45
CA VAL A 116 -3.12 -10.17 8.59
C VAL A 116 -3.62 -8.72 8.62
N ARG A 117 -4.87 -8.48 8.21
CA ARG A 117 -5.54 -7.17 8.25
C ARG A 117 -6.58 -7.04 9.37
N SER A 118 -6.58 -7.95 10.33
CA SER A 118 -7.47 -7.86 11.49
C SER A 118 -7.21 -6.54 12.22
N GLY A 119 -8.27 -5.77 12.50
CA GLY A 119 -8.18 -4.48 13.19
C GLY A 119 -7.91 -3.26 12.30
N ASN A 120 -7.39 -3.44 11.07
CA ASN A 120 -7.11 -2.35 10.13
C ASN A 120 -7.65 -2.58 8.70
N CYS A 121 -8.59 -3.51 8.53
CA CYS A 121 -9.25 -3.81 7.26
C CYS A 121 -10.38 -2.81 6.98
N GLU A 122 -10.35 -2.12 5.84
CA GLU A 122 -11.39 -1.15 5.46
C GLU A 122 -12.75 -1.82 5.23
N LEU A 123 -12.75 -3.05 4.69
CA LEU A 123 -13.98 -3.83 4.50
C LEU A 123 -14.58 -4.26 5.83
N GLN A 124 -13.75 -4.69 6.78
CA GLN A 124 -14.19 -5.08 8.13
C GLN A 124 -14.82 -3.88 8.84
N LYS A 125 -14.14 -2.73 8.81
CA LYS A 125 -14.66 -1.48 9.39
C LYS A 125 -16.04 -1.13 8.83
N LEU A 126 -16.20 -1.11 7.50
CA LEU A 126 -17.49 -0.80 6.90
C LEU A 126 -18.57 -1.85 7.21
N SER A 127 -18.20 -3.12 7.36
CA SER A 127 -19.16 -4.16 7.75
C SER A 127 -19.70 -3.91 9.15
N ASN A 128 -18.82 -3.52 10.08
CA ASN A 128 -19.20 -3.16 11.45
C ASN A 128 -20.02 -1.86 11.48
N ASP A 129 -19.60 -0.82 10.76
CA ASP A 129 -20.28 0.49 10.70
C ASP A 129 -21.74 0.37 10.22
N TYR A 130 -22.05 -0.64 9.40
CA TYR A 130 -23.40 -0.90 8.87
C TYR A 130 -24.17 -1.99 9.63
N GLY A 131 -23.61 -2.54 10.71
CA GLY A 131 -24.24 -3.58 11.53
C GLY A 131 -24.62 -4.81 10.71
N LEU A 132 -23.65 -5.40 9.99
CA LEU A 132 -23.85 -6.66 9.30
C LEU A 132 -23.57 -7.83 10.26
N ASP A 133 -24.64 -8.43 10.79
CA ASP A 133 -24.55 -9.60 11.66
C ASP A 133 -24.64 -10.91 10.86
N GLU A 134 -25.43 -10.90 9.78
CA GLU A 134 -25.64 -12.04 8.89
C GLU A 134 -25.52 -11.62 7.43
N ILE A 135 -25.13 -12.57 6.58
CA ILE A 135 -25.00 -12.35 5.13
C ILE A 135 -26.05 -13.20 4.44
N ARG A 136 -27.02 -12.53 3.80
CA ARG A 136 -28.15 -13.16 3.12
C ARG A 136 -27.78 -13.91 1.84
N PHE A 137 -26.60 -13.62 1.28
CA PHE A 137 -26.14 -14.16 0.01
C PHE A 137 -24.95 -15.11 0.24
N GLU A 138 -25.07 -16.35 -0.23
CA GLU A 138 -23.96 -17.31 -0.16
C GLU A 138 -22.85 -17.00 -1.16
N GLY A 139 -23.19 -16.50 -2.36
CA GLY A 139 -22.24 -16.20 -3.43
C GLY A 139 -21.70 -17.44 -4.15
N SER A 140 -20.83 -17.24 -5.15
CA SER A 140 -20.24 -18.35 -5.92
C SER A 140 -19.08 -19.07 -5.22
N ASN A 141 -18.57 -18.52 -4.10
CA ASN A 141 -17.52 -19.09 -3.24
C ASN A 141 -16.31 -19.69 -3.97
N LEU A 142 -15.89 -19.07 -5.08
CA LEU A 142 -14.71 -19.52 -5.84
C LEU A 142 -13.49 -19.59 -4.92
N LYS A 143 -12.84 -20.76 -4.92
CA LYS A 143 -11.62 -20.99 -4.16
C LYS A 143 -10.42 -20.82 -5.06
N PHE A 144 -9.50 -19.98 -4.63
CA PHE A 144 -8.22 -19.77 -5.28
C PHE A 144 -7.11 -20.27 -4.37
N GLU A 145 -6.08 -20.86 -4.96
CA GLU A 145 -4.83 -21.11 -4.25
C GLU A 145 -4.15 -19.78 -3.93
N LYS A 146 -3.52 -19.73 -2.75
CA LYS A 146 -2.70 -18.57 -2.37
C LYS A 146 -1.42 -18.61 -3.18
N GLU A 147 -1.10 -17.51 -3.84
CA GLU A 147 0.16 -17.38 -4.57
C GLU A 147 1.25 -16.87 -3.61
N VAL A 148 2.30 -17.67 -3.44
CA VAL A 148 3.46 -17.39 -2.56
C VAL A 148 4.81 -17.42 -3.32
N SER A 149 4.74 -17.33 -4.66
CA SER A 149 5.87 -17.47 -5.58
C SER A 149 6.94 -16.38 -5.40
N SER A 150 6.53 -15.14 -5.09
CA SER A 150 7.46 -14.03 -4.86
C SER A 150 8.06 -14.04 -3.46
N ALA A 151 9.34 -13.65 -3.34
CA ALA A 151 10.04 -13.52 -2.06
C ALA A 151 9.43 -12.44 -1.13
N HIS A 152 8.79 -11.42 -1.70
CA HIS A 152 8.42 -10.20 -0.97
C HIS A 152 6.93 -10.11 -0.59
N MET A 153 6.04 -10.86 -1.24
CA MET A 153 4.59 -10.74 -1.05
C MET A 153 3.81 -12.04 -1.26
N VAL A 154 2.59 -12.07 -0.74
CA VAL A 154 1.59 -13.11 -0.93
C VAL A 154 0.33 -12.52 -1.55
N ARG A 155 -0.29 -13.24 -2.50
CA ARG A 155 -1.60 -12.90 -3.07
C ARG A 155 -2.64 -13.96 -2.69
N ASP A 156 -3.68 -13.53 -2.00
CA ASP A 156 -4.84 -14.32 -1.62
C ASP A 156 -6.11 -13.76 -2.31
N ASN A 157 -6.42 -14.32 -3.49
CA ASN A 157 -7.58 -13.87 -4.27
C ASN A 157 -8.92 -14.18 -3.58
N ASN A 158 -8.96 -15.08 -2.59
CA ASN A 158 -10.17 -15.33 -1.80
C ASN A 158 -10.58 -14.13 -0.93
N LYS A 159 -9.66 -13.19 -0.69
CA LYS A 159 -9.90 -11.95 0.05
C LYS A 159 -9.99 -10.72 -0.84
N CYS A 160 -9.89 -10.89 -2.16
CA CYS A 160 -9.93 -9.80 -3.12
C CYS A 160 -11.37 -9.33 -3.36
N ILE A 161 -11.60 -8.02 -3.31
CA ILE A 161 -12.90 -7.40 -3.61
C ILE A 161 -12.96 -6.75 -4.99
N LEU A 162 -11.98 -7.05 -5.84
CA LEU A 162 -11.85 -6.52 -7.21
C LEU A 162 -11.95 -4.99 -7.31
N CYS A 163 -11.47 -4.28 -6.29
CA CYS A 163 -11.54 -2.81 -6.21
C CYS A 163 -10.58 -2.10 -7.18
N ARG A 164 -9.61 -2.83 -7.75
CA ARG A 164 -8.59 -2.38 -8.71
C ARG A 164 -7.62 -1.31 -8.20
N ARG A 165 -7.57 -1.02 -6.89
CA ARG A 165 -6.57 -0.11 -6.29
C ARG A 165 -5.14 -0.57 -6.60
N CYS A 166 -4.86 -1.87 -6.45
CA CYS A 166 -3.54 -2.45 -6.77
C CYS A 166 -3.16 -2.30 -8.25
N VAL A 167 -4.10 -2.50 -9.16
CA VAL A 167 -3.91 -2.33 -10.62
C VAL A 167 -3.59 -0.87 -10.94
N ALA A 168 -4.38 0.05 -10.40
CA ALA A 168 -4.17 1.49 -10.59
C ALA A 168 -2.83 1.95 -10.02
N ALA A 169 -2.45 1.53 -8.82
CA ALA A 169 -1.15 1.87 -8.23
C ALA A 169 0.02 1.32 -9.05
N CYS A 170 -0.05 0.05 -9.46
CA CYS A 170 1.00 -0.56 -10.26
C CYS A 170 1.15 0.09 -11.66
N LYS A 171 0.03 0.53 -12.26
CA LYS A 171 0.05 1.20 -13.57
C LYS A 171 0.42 2.67 -13.49
N LYS A 172 -0.16 3.45 -12.57
CA LYS A 172 -0.03 4.91 -12.55
C LYS A 172 1.10 5.42 -11.66
N ASN A 173 1.39 4.75 -10.54
CA ASN A 173 2.47 5.21 -9.65
C ASN A 173 3.83 4.63 -10.04
N GLN A 174 3.85 3.44 -10.63
CA GLN A 174 5.09 2.72 -10.93
C GLN A 174 5.33 2.56 -12.43
N GLU A 175 4.32 2.79 -13.27
CA GLU A 175 4.40 2.60 -14.74
C GLU A 175 4.75 1.18 -15.20
N VAL A 176 4.76 0.21 -14.27
CA VAL A 176 5.11 -1.20 -14.49
C VAL A 176 3.92 -2.01 -15.02
N ALA A 177 2.71 -1.75 -14.51
CA ALA A 177 1.45 -2.38 -14.94
C ALA A 177 1.39 -3.94 -14.94
N VAL A 178 2.14 -4.62 -14.05
CA VAL A 178 2.18 -6.10 -13.96
C VAL A 178 0.97 -6.76 -13.26
N ILE A 179 -0.01 -5.99 -12.78
CA ILE A 179 -1.22 -6.51 -12.14
C ILE A 179 -2.42 -6.15 -13.00
N SER A 180 -3.24 -7.13 -13.36
CA SER A 180 -4.46 -6.93 -14.13
C SER A 180 -5.59 -7.85 -13.66
N PRO A 181 -6.85 -7.47 -13.87
CA PRO A 181 -7.96 -8.40 -13.73
C PRO A 181 -8.00 -9.34 -14.95
N ALA A 182 -8.15 -10.65 -14.70
CA ALA A 182 -8.39 -11.66 -15.75
C ALA A 182 -9.67 -12.43 -15.47
N GLY A 183 -10.34 -12.90 -16.52
CA GLY A 183 -11.65 -13.55 -16.44
C GLY A 183 -12.82 -12.58 -16.63
N ARG A 184 -14.05 -13.08 -16.43
CA ARG A 184 -15.29 -12.32 -16.62
C ARG A 184 -16.31 -12.67 -15.54
N GLY A 185 -17.09 -11.68 -15.11
CA GLY A 185 -18.13 -11.87 -14.09
C GLY A 185 -17.55 -12.37 -12.78
N PHE A 186 -18.17 -13.39 -12.17
CA PHE A 186 -17.68 -14.01 -10.94
C PHE A 186 -16.30 -14.66 -11.08
N ASN A 187 -15.91 -15.09 -12.29
CA ASN A 187 -14.60 -15.70 -12.55
C ASN A 187 -13.45 -14.67 -12.67
N THR A 188 -13.73 -13.39 -12.42
CA THR A 188 -12.72 -12.34 -12.45
C THR A 188 -11.80 -12.45 -11.25
N ARG A 189 -10.48 -12.48 -11.46
CA ARG A 189 -9.46 -12.49 -10.40
C ARG A 189 -8.35 -11.50 -10.69
N SER A 190 -7.64 -11.06 -9.65
CA SER A 190 -6.41 -10.28 -9.83
C SER A 190 -5.26 -11.24 -10.15
N THR A 191 -4.54 -10.99 -11.23
CA THR A 191 -3.44 -11.85 -11.68
C THR A 191 -2.35 -11.04 -12.40
N CYS A 192 -1.35 -11.73 -12.94
CA CYS A 192 -0.34 -11.16 -13.83
C CYS A 192 -0.66 -11.49 -15.30
N ALA A 193 0.07 -10.90 -16.24
CA ALA A 193 -0.06 -11.24 -17.65
C ALA A 193 0.04 -12.76 -17.88
N PHE A 194 -0.91 -13.30 -18.67
CA PHE A 194 -1.02 -14.73 -18.99
C PHE A 194 -1.11 -15.67 -17.77
N ASP A 195 -1.61 -15.16 -16.64
CA ASP A 195 -1.68 -15.92 -15.37
C ASP A 195 -0.32 -16.46 -14.87
N ARG A 196 0.78 -15.86 -15.33
CA ARG A 196 2.11 -16.20 -14.85
C ARG A 196 2.27 -15.89 -13.37
N ALA A 197 3.14 -16.65 -12.71
CA ALA A 197 3.50 -16.39 -11.33
C ALA A 197 4.14 -14.99 -11.22
N ARG A 198 3.92 -14.33 -10.08
CA ARG A 198 4.47 -13.01 -9.77
C ARG A 198 5.99 -12.96 -9.87
N ALA A 199 6.66 -14.05 -9.52
CA ALA A 199 8.11 -14.18 -9.64
C ALA A 199 8.62 -14.13 -11.09
N ASP A 200 7.77 -14.51 -12.06
CA ASP A 200 8.16 -14.70 -13.47
C ASP A 200 7.79 -13.50 -14.37
N VAL A 201 7.29 -12.42 -13.78
CA VAL A 201 6.92 -11.19 -14.49
C VAL A 201 7.82 -10.03 -14.06
N PRO A 202 7.94 -8.96 -14.86
CA PRO A 202 8.85 -7.83 -14.59
C PRO A 202 8.36 -6.93 -13.44
N CYS A 203 8.15 -7.53 -12.26
CA CYS A 203 7.70 -6.84 -11.06
C CYS A 203 8.89 -6.25 -10.30
N ALA A 204 8.83 -4.93 -10.05
CA ALA A 204 9.79 -4.18 -9.23
C ALA A 204 9.74 -4.53 -7.73
N SER A 205 8.82 -5.39 -7.27
CA SER A 205 8.73 -5.83 -5.85
C SER A 205 8.50 -4.72 -4.81
N CYS A 206 8.10 -3.53 -5.24
CA CYS A 206 8.00 -2.31 -4.41
C CYS A 206 6.88 -2.30 -3.37
N GLY A 207 5.94 -3.25 -3.42
CA GLY A 207 4.87 -3.38 -2.43
C GLY A 207 3.78 -2.30 -2.48
N GLN A 208 3.82 -1.34 -3.42
CA GLN A 208 2.78 -0.30 -3.54
C GLN A 208 1.36 -0.87 -3.71
N CYS A 209 1.25 -2.04 -4.33
CA CYS A 209 -0.01 -2.76 -4.45
C CYS A 209 -0.56 -3.29 -3.11
N ILE A 210 0.31 -3.60 -2.14
CA ILE A 210 -0.03 -4.02 -0.78
C ILE A 210 -0.57 -2.82 0.00
N VAL A 211 0.15 -1.70 -0.03
CA VAL A 211 -0.19 -0.46 0.69
C VAL A 211 -1.61 0.00 0.34
N VAL A 212 -1.98 -0.06 -0.94
CA VAL A 212 -3.30 0.38 -1.40
C VAL A 212 -4.38 -0.71 -1.32
N CYS A 213 -4.07 -1.92 -0.87
CA CYS A 213 -5.08 -2.97 -0.77
C CYS A 213 -5.98 -2.69 0.45
N PRO A 214 -7.32 -2.63 0.32
CA PRO A 214 -8.20 -2.37 1.46
C PRO A 214 -8.48 -3.59 2.34
N THR A 215 -8.04 -4.79 1.90
CA THR A 215 -8.30 -6.08 2.54
C THR A 215 -7.01 -6.91 2.66
N GLY A 216 -7.10 -8.11 3.24
CA GLY A 216 -5.97 -9.05 3.33
C GLY A 216 -5.67 -9.82 2.03
N ALA A 217 -5.97 -9.26 0.86
CA ALA A 217 -5.76 -9.93 -0.43
C ALA A 217 -4.30 -9.85 -0.91
N LEU A 218 -3.59 -8.79 -0.56
CA LEU A 218 -2.17 -8.61 -0.84
C LEU A 218 -1.49 -8.19 0.47
N TYR A 219 -0.42 -8.88 0.84
CA TYR A 219 0.35 -8.62 2.05
C TYR A 219 1.79 -9.07 1.85
N GLU A 220 2.69 -8.57 2.69
CA GLU A 220 4.10 -8.93 2.70
C GLU A 220 4.31 -10.40 3.08
N LYS A 221 5.40 -11.00 2.60
CA LYS A 221 5.79 -12.34 3.03
C LYS A 221 6.42 -12.25 4.42
N ASP A 222 5.74 -12.83 5.40
CA ASP A 222 6.18 -12.80 6.78
C ASP A 222 7.47 -13.61 6.99
N GLN A 223 8.38 -13.06 7.79
CA GLN A 223 9.64 -13.69 8.19
C GLN A 223 9.80 -13.70 9.73
N THR A 224 8.76 -13.34 10.48
CA THR A 224 8.78 -13.25 11.95
C THR A 224 9.19 -14.58 12.59
N GLU A 225 8.65 -15.71 12.11
CA GLU A 225 9.03 -17.03 12.62
C GLU A 225 10.52 -17.37 12.41
N GLN A 226 11.11 -16.91 11.30
CA GLN A 226 12.55 -17.12 11.05
C GLN A 226 13.39 -16.32 12.05
N VAL A 227 12.94 -15.11 12.40
CA VAL A 227 13.60 -14.27 13.40
C VAL A 227 13.46 -14.88 14.80
N TRP A 228 12.27 -15.38 15.17
CA TRP A 228 12.10 -16.09 16.45
C TRP A 228 12.96 -17.35 16.54
N ALA A 229 13.04 -18.13 15.46
CA ALA A 229 13.91 -19.30 15.42
C ALA A 229 15.39 -18.93 15.66
N ALA A 230 15.85 -17.82 15.07
CA ALA A 230 17.21 -17.32 15.29
C ALA A 230 17.44 -16.81 16.72
N LEU A 231 16.49 -16.04 17.28
CA LEU A 231 16.59 -15.51 18.65
C LEU A 231 16.57 -16.62 19.72
N ASN A 232 15.88 -17.74 19.44
CA ASN A 232 15.80 -18.87 20.35
C ASN A 232 16.96 -19.88 20.19
N ASP A 233 17.85 -19.69 19.22
CA ASP A 233 19.02 -20.54 19.02
C ASP A 233 20.21 -20.00 19.84
N PRO A 234 20.60 -20.67 20.95
CA PRO A 234 21.68 -20.20 21.81
C PRO A 234 23.06 -20.27 21.15
N THR A 235 23.19 -20.90 19.98
CA THR A 235 24.44 -20.95 19.21
C THR A 235 24.61 -19.73 18.30
N LYS A 236 23.58 -18.90 18.16
CA LYS A 236 23.57 -17.75 17.26
C LYS A 236 23.71 -16.45 18.02
N HIS A 237 24.41 -15.51 17.38
CA HIS A 237 24.53 -14.12 17.79
C HIS A 237 23.69 -13.26 16.86
N VAL A 238 22.52 -12.83 17.32
CA VAL A 238 21.51 -12.18 16.48
C VAL A 238 21.61 -10.67 16.60
N VAL A 239 21.96 -10.02 15.49
CA VAL A 239 22.03 -8.55 15.41
C VAL A 239 20.89 -8.02 14.55
N VAL A 240 20.39 -6.83 14.90
CA VAL A 240 19.34 -6.13 14.16
C VAL A 240 19.80 -4.76 13.71
N GLY A 241 19.49 -4.41 12.45
CA GLY A 241 19.65 -3.08 11.89
C GLY A 241 18.30 -2.48 11.47
N THR A 242 17.96 -1.29 11.97
CA THR A 242 16.72 -0.60 11.55
C THR A 242 16.99 0.41 10.45
N ALA A 243 16.15 0.44 9.42
CA ALA A 243 16.19 1.46 8.38
C ALA A 243 15.71 2.83 8.88
N PRO A 244 16.14 3.93 8.24
CA PRO A 244 15.91 5.29 8.75
C PRO A 244 14.43 5.60 8.96
N SER A 245 13.57 5.24 8.01
CA SER A 245 12.14 5.60 8.07
C SER A 245 11.37 4.87 9.18
N VAL A 246 11.86 3.73 9.68
CA VAL A 246 11.13 2.93 10.69
C VAL A 246 10.93 3.74 11.97
N ARG A 247 11.94 4.53 12.38
CA ARG A 247 11.85 5.36 13.58
C ARG A 247 10.81 6.47 13.48
N ALA A 248 10.39 6.84 12.26
CA ALA A 248 9.44 7.92 12.02
C ALA A 248 8.00 7.42 11.78
N THR A 249 7.81 6.13 11.50
CA THR A 249 6.50 5.56 11.14
C THR A 249 6.00 4.52 12.13
N LEU A 250 6.89 3.82 12.84
CA LEU A 250 6.50 2.74 13.75
C LEU A 250 5.54 3.22 14.85
N GLY A 251 5.65 4.47 15.30
CA GLY A 251 4.77 5.06 16.31
C GLY A 251 3.29 5.05 15.92
N GLU A 252 2.97 5.19 14.63
CA GLU A 252 1.59 5.20 14.13
C GLU A 252 0.85 3.90 14.45
N CYS A 253 1.56 2.76 14.46
CA CYS A 253 1.02 1.46 14.83
C CYS A 253 0.62 1.37 16.31
N PHE A 254 1.12 2.28 17.16
CA PHE A 254 0.84 2.37 18.59
C PHE A 254 -0.02 3.59 18.94
N GLY A 255 -0.57 4.28 17.95
CA GLY A 255 -1.44 5.45 18.14
C GLY A 255 -0.70 6.77 18.33
N ASP A 256 0.63 6.81 18.20
CA ASP A 256 1.37 8.07 18.17
C ASP A 256 1.02 8.86 16.87
N PRO A 257 1.04 10.20 16.89
CA PRO A 257 0.81 11.01 15.68
C PRO A 257 1.80 10.70 14.55
N ILE A 258 1.36 10.89 13.31
CA ILE A 258 2.19 10.72 12.10
C ILE A 258 3.47 11.56 12.21
N GLY A 259 4.62 10.94 11.93
CA GLY A 259 5.94 11.58 11.99
C GLY A 259 6.56 11.66 13.40
N THR A 260 5.94 11.04 14.41
CA THR A 260 6.55 10.95 15.75
C THR A 260 7.83 10.12 15.71
N ASN A 261 8.96 10.70 16.11
CA ASN A 261 10.22 9.96 16.22
C ASN A 261 10.21 9.06 17.46
N VAL A 262 10.20 7.75 17.24
CA VAL A 262 10.17 6.70 18.27
C VAL A 262 11.49 5.94 18.42
N GLN A 263 12.62 6.49 17.95
CA GLN A 263 13.93 5.81 17.96
C GLN A 263 14.28 5.19 19.32
N GLY A 264 14.19 5.96 20.40
CA GLY A 264 14.52 5.46 21.75
C GLY A 264 13.62 4.31 22.20
N LYS A 265 12.31 4.41 21.95
CA LYS A 265 11.34 3.35 22.26
C LYS A 265 11.62 2.09 21.44
N MET A 266 11.89 2.26 20.13
CA MET A 266 12.20 1.17 19.20
C MET A 266 13.46 0.40 19.62
N VAL A 267 14.55 1.11 19.93
CA VAL A 267 15.80 0.48 20.39
C VAL A 267 15.59 -0.29 21.69
N THR A 268 14.87 0.28 22.65
CA THR A 268 14.53 -0.41 23.91
C THR A 268 13.69 -1.66 23.66
N ALA A 269 12.69 -1.59 22.77
CA ALA A 269 11.87 -2.74 22.43
C ALA A 269 12.70 -3.87 21.79
N LEU A 270 13.62 -3.55 20.88
CA LEU A 270 14.50 -4.54 20.26
C LEU A 270 15.43 -5.22 21.28
N ARG A 271 15.98 -4.47 22.24
CA ARG A 271 16.74 -5.09 23.34
C ARG A 271 15.88 -6.01 24.19
N ASN A 272 14.65 -5.61 24.50
CA ASN A 272 13.72 -6.43 25.27
C ASN A 272 13.27 -7.69 24.51
N LEU A 273 13.30 -7.68 23.17
CA LEU A 273 13.03 -8.86 22.33
C LEU A 273 14.19 -9.87 22.33
N GLY A 274 15.36 -9.52 22.85
CA GLY A 274 16.49 -10.44 23.00
C GLY A 274 17.56 -10.35 21.90
N PHE A 275 17.59 -9.28 21.08
CA PHE A 275 18.69 -9.09 20.13
C PHE A 275 20.02 -8.79 20.85
N ASP A 276 21.09 -9.51 20.49
CA ASP A 276 22.43 -9.34 21.06
C ASP A 276 23.11 -8.03 20.65
N GLY A 277 22.73 -7.49 19.50
CA GLY A 277 23.21 -6.22 18.98
C GLY A 277 22.12 -5.43 18.29
N VAL A 278 21.90 -4.18 18.70
CA VAL A 278 20.95 -3.26 18.07
C VAL A 278 21.74 -2.14 17.41
N PHE A 279 21.70 -2.12 16.09
CA PHE A 279 22.42 -1.19 15.22
C PHE A 279 21.46 -0.37 14.36
N ASP A 280 22.03 0.64 13.72
CA ASP A 280 21.32 1.52 12.82
C ASP A 280 21.85 1.31 11.39
N VAL A 281 20.96 1.09 10.43
CA VAL A 281 21.35 0.95 9.02
C VAL A 281 21.85 2.30 8.48
N ASP A 282 21.54 3.41 9.14
CA ASP A 282 22.04 4.74 8.77
C ASP A 282 23.58 4.78 8.74
N THR A 283 24.26 4.10 9.65
CA THR A 283 25.73 4.00 9.61
C THR A 283 26.22 3.25 8.37
N ALA A 284 25.47 2.23 7.92
CA ALA A 284 25.79 1.55 6.67
C ALA A 284 25.41 2.40 5.44
N ALA A 285 24.44 3.31 5.57
CA ALA A 285 24.16 4.30 4.54
C ALA A 285 25.32 5.29 4.38
N ASP A 286 25.96 5.72 5.48
CA ASP A 286 27.19 6.52 5.41
C ASP A 286 28.30 5.79 4.65
N VAL A 287 28.44 4.47 4.85
CA VAL A 287 29.40 3.64 4.09
C VAL A 287 29.02 3.54 2.62
N THR A 288 27.73 3.38 2.29
CA THR A 288 27.26 3.46 0.89
C THR A 288 27.65 4.80 0.27
N ILE A 289 27.49 5.92 0.98
CA ILE A 289 27.89 7.25 0.49
C ILE A 289 29.40 7.37 0.29
N MET A 290 30.22 6.79 1.18
CA MET A 290 31.67 6.78 1.02
C MET A 290 32.08 6.08 -0.29
N GLU A 291 31.50 4.92 -0.58
CA GLU A 291 31.79 4.16 -1.80
C GLU A 291 31.22 4.83 -3.05
N GLU A 292 29.93 5.20 -3.03
CA GLU A 292 29.23 5.80 -4.17
C GLU A 292 29.76 7.21 -4.51
N GLY A 293 30.14 7.99 -3.49
CA GLY A 293 30.79 9.29 -3.66
C GLY A 293 32.20 9.16 -4.24
N THR A 294 32.96 8.15 -3.81
CA THR A 294 34.28 7.84 -4.38
C THR A 294 34.15 7.39 -5.83
N GLU A 295 33.19 6.51 -6.13
CA GLU A 295 32.87 6.08 -7.49
C GLU A 295 32.49 7.26 -8.40
N PHE A 296 31.68 8.19 -7.90
CA PHE A 296 31.31 9.39 -8.65
C PHE A 296 32.53 10.24 -9.00
N ILE A 297 33.41 10.51 -8.03
CA ILE A 297 34.63 11.30 -8.26
C ILE A 297 35.52 10.61 -9.30
N HIS A 298 35.65 9.28 -9.23
CA HIS A 298 36.44 8.52 -10.19
C HIS A 298 35.87 8.62 -11.61
N ARG A 299 34.57 8.39 -11.80
CA ARG A 299 33.90 8.56 -13.11
C ARG A 299 34.02 10.00 -13.63
N LEU A 300 34.02 10.99 -12.74
CA LEU A 300 34.22 12.39 -13.10
C LEU A 300 35.63 12.69 -13.62
N GLN A 301 36.64 12.09 -13.02
CA GLN A 301 38.03 12.24 -13.45
C GLN A 301 38.32 11.51 -14.76
N GLU A 302 37.68 10.36 -14.99
CA GLU A 302 37.88 9.54 -16.21
C GLU A 302 36.98 9.94 -17.39
N GLY A 303 36.05 10.88 -17.18
CA GLY A 303 35.15 11.38 -18.22
C GLY A 303 33.92 10.50 -18.49
N GLY A 304 33.58 9.60 -17.58
CA GLY A 304 32.39 8.74 -17.64
C GLY A 304 32.63 7.36 -17.04
N PRO A 305 31.66 6.43 -17.21
CA PRO A 305 30.39 6.59 -17.91
C PRO A 305 29.34 7.38 -17.08
N PHE A 306 28.55 8.21 -17.76
CA PHE A 306 27.49 9.03 -17.17
C PHE A 306 26.10 8.71 -17.73
N PRO A 307 25.02 8.95 -16.95
CA PRO A 307 25.00 9.39 -15.55
C PRO A 307 25.43 8.27 -14.57
N LEU A 308 25.86 8.61 -13.35
CA LEU A 308 25.90 7.63 -12.25
C LEU A 308 24.50 7.55 -11.64
N ILE A 309 23.97 6.34 -11.47
CA ILE A 309 22.63 6.08 -10.99
C ILE A 309 22.71 5.29 -9.68
N THR A 310 21.98 5.72 -8.66
CA THR A 310 21.97 5.01 -7.37
C THR A 310 21.45 3.58 -7.49
N SER A 311 22.06 2.66 -6.74
CA SER A 311 21.71 1.22 -6.74
C SER A 311 21.09 0.74 -5.41
N CYS A 312 20.87 1.64 -4.45
CA CYS A 312 20.46 1.28 -3.08
C CYS A 312 19.00 0.80 -2.94
N SER A 313 18.14 1.11 -3.92
CA SER A 313 16.73 0.72 -3.95
C SER A 313 16.56 -0.54 -4.82
N PRO A 314 16.21 -1.71 -4.23
CA PRO A 314 16.08 -2.94 -5.01
C PRO A 314 14.96 -2.88 -6.03
N GLY A 315 13.89 -2.13 -5.72
CA GLY A 315 12.80 -1.95 -6.66
C GLY A 315 13.21 -1.14 -7.89
N TRP A 316 14.10 -0.16 -7.70
CA TRP A 316 14.70 0.59 -8.81
C TRP A 316 15.67 -0.28 -9.60
N VAL A 317 16.54 -1.06 -8.95
CA VAL A 317 17.47 -1.96 -9.63
C VAL A 317 16.70 -2.95 -10.51
N LYS A 318 15.68 -3.65 -9.98
CA LYS A 318 14.83 -4.54 -10.78
C LYS A 318 14.11 -3.82 -11.92
N PHE A 319 13.65 -2.59 -11.69
CA PHE A 319 13.00 -1.80 -12.72
C PHE A 319 13.98 -1.48 -13.86
N CYS A 320 15.20 -1.07 -13.52
CA CYS A 320 16.28 -0.84 -14.48
C CYS A 320 16.60 -2.12 -15.27
N GLU A 321 16.82 -3.25 -14.59
CA GLU A 321 17.11 -4.54 -15.23
C GLU A 321 16.05 -4.99 -16.24
N TYR A 322 14.76 -4.79 -15.94
CA TYR A 322 13.68 -5.24 -16.82
C TYR A 322 13.31 -4.26 -17.93
N TYR A 323 13.34 -2.95 -17.65
CA TYR A 323 12.77 -1.93 -18.52
C TYR A 323 13.81 -1.02 -19.17
N TYR A 324 14.99 -0.93 -18.58
CA TYR A 324 16.09 -0.03 -18.99
C TYR A 324 17.46 -0.73 -18.89
N PRO A 325 17.62 -1.95 -19.44
CA PRO A 325 18.82 -2.76 -19.26
C PRO A 325 20.09 -2.05 -19.76
N GLU A 326 19.96 -1.13 -20.71
CA GLU A 326 21.05 -0.28 -21.23
C GLU A 326 21.68 0.62 -20.15
N PHE A 327 20.95 0.94 -19.08
CA PHE A 327 21.45 1.76 -17.97
C PHE A 327 21.98 0.92 -16.79
N THR A 328 22.03 -0.42 -16.90
CA THR A 328 22.53 -1.27 -15.81
C THR A 328 24.01 -1.00 -15.49
N GLN A 329 24.84 -0.68 -16.48
CA GLN A 329 26.24 -0.29 -16.26
C GLN A 329 26.39 1.09 -15.60
N ASN A 330 25.34 1.90 -15.63
CA ASN A 330 25.28 3.20 -14.99
C ASN A 330 24.88 3.12 -13.51
N LEU A 331 24.38 1.97 -13.05
CA LEU A 331 24.13 1.74 -11.62
C LEU A 331 25.45 1.78 -10.83
N SER A 332 25.42 2.41 -9.66
CA SER A 332 26.54 2.42 -8.73
C SER A 332 26.89 0.99 -8.32
N SER A 333 28.19 0.71 -8.30
CA SER A 333 28.75 -0.54 -7.79
C SER A 333 28.61 -0.67 -6.26
N ALA A 334 28.37 0.43 -5.55
CA ALA A 334 28.14 0.42 -4.12
C ALA A 334 26.93 -0.45 -3.78
N LYS A 335 27.07 -1.34 -2.79
CA LYS A 335 25.91 -2.05 -2.24
C LYS A 335 24.96 -1.07 -1.56
N SER A 336 23.68 -1.46 -1.49
CA SER A 336 22.73 -0.71 -0.69
C SER A 336 23.13 -0.66 0.79
N PRO A 337 22.57 0.26 1.58
CA PRO A 337 22.81 0.30 3.03
C PRO A 337 22.51 -1.03 3.73
N GLN A 338 21.49 -1.78 3.28
CA GLN A 338 21.22 -3.13 3.80
C GLN A 338 22.34 -4.11 3.44
N GLY A 339 22.79 -4.11 2.19
CA GLY A 339 23.86 -4.99 1.72
C GLY A 339 25.21 -4.65 2.37
N MET A 340 25.52 -3.36 2.55
CA MET A 340 26.67 -2.87 3.31
C MET A 340 26.59 -3.29 4.77
N PHE A 341 25.43 -3.12 5.41
CA PHE A 341 25.21 -3.50 6.79
C PHE A 341 25.49 -5.00 7.00
N GLY A 342 24.91 -5.86 6.16
CA GLY A 342 25.18 -7.30 6.20
C GLY A 342 26.67 -7.62 6.07
N ALA A 343 27.36 -7.00 5.10
CA ALA A 343 28.80 -7.19 4.91
C ALA A 343 29.62 -6.75 6.14
N LEU A 344 29.32 -5.58 6.71
CA LEU A 344 30.01 -5.04 7.90
C LEU A 344 29.79 -5.93 9.13
N MET A 345 28.57 -6.43 9.32
CA MET A 345 28.24 -7.32 10.45
C MET A 345 28.99 -8.65 10.36
N LYS A 346 29.19 -9.19 9.15
CA LYS A 346 29.89 -10.47 8.92
C LYS A 346 31.41 -10.35 8.76
N SER A 347 31.96 -9.15 8.71
CA SER A 347 33.40 -8.89 8.62
C SER A 347 33.88 -8.08 9.82
N TYR A 348 33.88 -6.75 9.71
CA TYR A 348 34.41 -5.83 10.72
C TYR A 348 33.85 -6.08 12.13
N TYR A 349 32.53 -6.26 12.26
CA TYR A 349 31.93 -6.49 13.57
C TYR A 349 32.29 -7.87 14.15
N ALA A 350 32.29 -8.91 13.30
CA ALA A 350 32.66 -10.26 13.67
C ALA A 350 34.09 -10.33 14.23
N GLU A 351 35.04 -9.71 13.53
CA GLU A 351 36.44 -9.59 13.96
C GLU A 351 36.56 -8.82 15.28
N LYS A 352 35.91 -7.65 15.37
CA LYS A 352 35.97 -6.79 16.56
C LYS A 352 35.39 -7.47 17.81
N LYS A 353 34.43 -8.38 17.65
CA LYS A 353 33.81 -9.13 18.75
C LYS A 353 34.42 -10.51 18.98
N GLY A 354 35.30 -10.98 18.10
CA GLY A 354 35.84 -12.34 18.16
C GLY A 354 34.77 -13.42 17.97
N ILE A 355 33.75 -13.15 17.14
CA ILE A 355 32.64 -14.08 16.84
C ILE A 355 32.85 -14.64 15.44
N ASP A 356 32.64 -15.96 15.27
CA ASP A 356 32.68 -16.57 13.94
C ASP A 356 31.53 -16.00 13.07
N PRO A 357 31.81 -15.45 11.87
CA PRO A 357 30.79 -14.90 10.98
C PRO A 357 29.61 -15.85 10.68
N LYS A 358 29.82 -17.17 10.74
CA LYS A 358 28.76 -18.17 10.50
C LYS A 358 27.71 -18.22 11.62
N ASP A 359 28.07 -17.74 12.80
CA ASP A 359 27.22 -17.75 13.99
C ASP A 359 26.46 -16.44 14.18
N ILE A 360 26.82 -15.40 13.42
CA ILE A 360 26.07 -14.14 13.39
C ILE A 360 24.83 -14.30 12.50
N VAL A 361 23.65 -13.94 13.01
CA VAL A 361 22.44 -13.77 12.20
C VAL A 361 22.15 -12.29 12.11
N VAL A 362 22.01 -11.77 10.88
CA VAL A 362 21.76 -10.36 10.62
C VAL A 362 20.30 -10.17 10.22
N VAL A 363 19.55 -9.43 11.03
CA VAL A 363 18.15 -9.09 10.78
C VAL A 363 18.08 -7.61 10.42
N THR A 364 17.24 -7.26 9.46
CA THR A 364 16.93 -5.86 9.15
C THR A 364 15.44 -5.57 9.27
N ILE A 365 15.12 -4.38 9.77
CA ILE A 365 13.74 -3.88 9.82
C ILE A 365 13.63 -2.77 8.78
N MET A 366 12.86 -3.04 7.72
CA MET A 366 12.82 -2.22 6.51
C MET A 366 11.40 -1.76 6.22
N PRO A 367 11.17 -0.50 5.81
CA PRO A 367 9.87 -0.02 5.33
C PRO A 367 9.59 -0.46 3.87
N CYS A 368 10.17 -1.59 3.44
CA CYS A 368 10.24 -1.97 2.03
C CYS A 368 10.15 -3.49 1.86
N THR A 369 9.20 -3.93 1.04
CA THR A 369 9.06 -5.35 0.70
C THR A 369 10.15 -5.81 -0.27
N ALA A 370 10.65 -4.94 -1.16
CA ALA A 370 11.69 -5.30 -2.12
C ALA A 370 13.01 -5.68 -1.45
N LYS A 371 13.26 -5.21 -0.21
CA LYS A 371 14.40 -5.59 0.62
C LYS A 371 14.40 -7.05 1.08
N LYS A 372 13.27 -7.76 0.93
CA LYS A 372 13.19 -9.22 1.14
C LYS A 372 13.68 -10.02 -0.07
N PHE A 373 13.79 -9.38 -1.23
CA PHE A 373 14.30 -9.99 -2.46
C PHE A 373 15.80 -9.74 -2.64
N GLU A 374 16.25 -8.51 -2.35
CA GLU A 374 17.69 -8.18 -2.28
C GLU A 374 18.41 -9.02 -1.23
#